data_AF-A0A7C5QE32-F1
#
_entry.id   AF-A0A7C5QE32-F1
#
_cell.length_a   1.000
_cell.length_b   1.000
_cell.length_c   1.000
_cell.angle_alpha   90.00
_cell.angle_beta   90.00
_cell.angle_gamma   90.00
#
_symmetry.space_group_name_H-M   'P 1'
#
loop_
_entity.id
_entity.type
_entity.pdbx_description
1 polymer ?
#
loop_
_entity_poly.entity_id
_entity_poly.type
_entity_poly.pdbx_seq_one_letter_code
_entity_poly.pdbx_strand_id
1 'polypeptide(L)' 'MFIETRFSNMIVRPLQGRFPNEQPISQGIVLRVLQELGWDTWDTAVVWPEYQPGQGRADFALYHPPSKPAIFIEVK' A
#
# COMPACT_ATOMS: atom_id res chain seq x y z
N MET A 1 6.98 13.48 -16.02
CA MET A 1 8.34 13.71 -15.49
C MET A 1 8.38 13.74 -13.95
N PHE A 2 7.42 14.38 -13.25
CA PHE A 2 7.47 14.47 -11.77
C PHE A 2 7.14 13.16 -11.02
N ILE A 3 6.17 12.37 -11.52
CA ILE A 3 5.74 11.13 -10.84
C ILE A 3 6.83 10.06 -10.85
N GLU A 4 7.49 9.86 -12.00
CA GLU A 4 8.58 8.90 -12.19
C GLU A 4 9.68 9.11 -11.16
N THR A 5 10.14 10.35 -10.99
CA THR A 5 11.18 10.69 -10.01
C THR A 5 10.73 10.46 -8.55
N ARG A 6 9.44 10.67 -8.24
CA ARG A 6 8.90 10.37 -6.90
C ARG A 6 8.85 8.87 -6.64
N PHE A 7 8.40 8.07 -7.61
CA PHE A 7 8.38 6.61 -7.52
C PHE A 7 9.79 6.00 -7.44
N SER A 8 10.73 6.47 -8.27
CA SER A 8 12.13 6.00 -8.22
C SER A 8 12.74 6.21 -6.82
N ASN A 9 12.51 7.37 -6.20
CA ASN A 9 13.00 7.62 -4.83
C ASN A 9 12.35 6.73 -3.76
N MET A 10 11.12 6.24 -3.97
CA MET A 10 10.47 5.30 -3.06
C MET A 10 11.04 3.89 -3.19
N ILE A 11 11.40 3.46 -4.41
CA ILE A 11 11.90 2.11 -4.72
C ILE A 11 13.42 1.99 -4.48
N VAL A 12 14.20 3.07 -4.60
CA VAL A 12 15.66 3.01 -4.41
C VAL A 12 16.06 2.93 -2.92
N ARG A 13 15.24 3.48 -2.02
CA ARG A 13 15.46 3.42 -0.56
C ARG A 13 15.42 1.99 0.04
N PRO A 14 14.47 1.10 -0.30
CA PRO A 14 14.43 -0.26 0.25
C PRO A 14 15.64 -1.11 -0.15
N LEU A 15 16.27 -0.87 -1.30
CA LEU A 15 17.48 -1.59 -1.73
C LEU A 15 18.71 -1.34 -0.83
N GLN A 16 18.64 -0.38 0.11
CA GLN A 16 19.73 -0.06 1.05
C GLN A 16 19.58 -0.71 2.43
N GLY A 17 18.70 -1.72 2.59
CA GLY A 17 18.55 -2.46 3.86
C GLY A 17 17.98 -1.60 5.00
N ARG A 18 17.24 -0.54 4.67
CA ARG A 18 16.76 0.46 5.64
C ARG A 18 15.41 0.15 6.28
N PHE A 19 14.70 -0.88 5.82
CA PHE A 19 13.43 -1.28 6.41
C PHE A 19 13.63 -2.56 7.20
N PRO A 20 13.54 -2.49 8.54
CA PRO A 20 13.80 -3.64 9.40
C PRO A 20 12.71 -4.74 9.33
N ASN A 21 11.54 -4.41 8.77
CA ASN A 21 10.41 -5.31 8.55
C ASN A 21 9.40 -4.65 7.59
N GLU A 22 8.26 -5.31 7.40
CA GLU A 22 7.18 -4.92 6.48
C GLU A 22 6.48 -3.63 6.89
N GLN A 23 6.45 -3.28 8.17
CA GLN A 23 5.62 -2.17 8.64
C GLN A 23 6.12 -0.78 8.17
N PRO A 24 7.42 -0.46 8.22
CA PRO A 24 7.99 0.70 7.54
C PRO A 24 7.80 0.70 6.01
N ILE A 25 7.73 -0.47 5.36
CA ILE A 25 7.46 -0.59 3.91
C ILE A 25 6.00 -0.22 3.63
N SER A 26 5.06 -0.77 4.40
CA SER A 26 3.63 -0.45 4.35
C SER A 26 3.40 1.05 4.50
N GLN A 27 3.99 1.66 5.52
CA GLN A 27 3.81 3.09 5.83
C GLN A 27 4.55 4.02 4.86
N GLY A 28 5.82 3.73 4.56
CA GLY A 28 6.70 4.64 3.85
C GLY A 28 6.66 4.52 2.32
N ILE A 29 6.20 3.37 1.82
CA ILE A 29 6.16 3.06 0.38
C ILE A 29 4.73 2.78 -0.05
N VAL A 30 4.08 1.74 0.49
CA VAL A 30 2.79 1.25 -0.05
C VAL A 30 1.72 2.32 0.05
N LEU A 31 1.44 2.85 1.25
CA LEU A 31 0.44 3.90 1.42
C LEU A 31 0.75 5.13 0.57
N ARG A 32 2.03 5.48 0.44
CA ARG A 32 2.45 6.63 -0.35
C ARG A 32 2.23 6.42 -1.85
N VAL A 33 2.52 5.23 -2.36
CA VAL A 33 2.23 4.81 -3.73
C VAL A 33 0.73 4.87 -4.00
N LEU A 34 -0.08 4.31 -3.09
CA LEU A 34 -1.54 4.33 -3.20
C LEU A 34 -2.09 5.76 -3.26
N GLN A 35 -1.60 6.64 -2.38
CA GLN A 35 -1.97 8.05 -2.37
C GLN A 35 -1.61 8.77 -3.68
N GLU A 36 -0.41 8.56 -4.23
CA GLU A 36 0.00 9.16 -5.51
C GLU A 36 -0.80 8.58 -6.70
N LEU A 37 -1.30 7.35 -6.60
CA LEU A 37 -2.21 6.74 -7.57
C LEU A 37 -3.68 7.19 -7.41
N GLY A 38 -3.98 8.04 -6.41
CA GLY A 38 -5.29 8.61 -6.19
C GLY A 38 -6.22 7.77 -5.30
N TRP A 39 -5.71 6.73 -4.64
CA TRP A 39 -6.48 6.03 -3.60
C TRP A 39 -6.54 6.88 -2.33
N ASP A 40 -7.72 6.97 -1.72
CA ASP A 40 -7.87 7.64 -0.43
C ASP A 40 -7.40 6.72 0.70
N THR A 41 -6.15 6.89 1.12
CA THR A 41 -5.56 6.11 2.21
C THR A 41 -6.08 6.49 3.60
N TRP A 42 -6.89 7.54 3.71
CA TRP A 42 -7.52 7.96 4.96
C TRP A 42 -8.94 7.39 5.12
N ASP A 43 -9.54 6.92 4.03
CA ASP A 43 -10.83 6.23 4.04
C ASP A 43 -10.62 4.70 4.09
N THR A 44 -10.90 4.10 5.25
CA THR A 44 -10.78 2.65 5.44
C THR A 44 -11.84 1.84 4.70
N ALA A 45 -12.89 2.49 4.17
CA ALA A 45 -13.84 1.85 3.25
C ALA A 45 -13.29 1.74 1.82
N VAL A 46 -12.18 2.43 1.51
CA VAL A 46 -11.49 2.44 0.21
C VAL A 46 -10.16 1.69 0.30
N VAL A 47 -9.35 1.96 1.32
CA VAL A 47 -8.07 1.29 1.60
C VAL A 47 -8.14 0.65 2.99
N TRP A 48 -8.34 -0.67 3.03
CA TRP A 48 -8.52 -1.42 4.27
C TRP A 48 -7.21 -2.11 4.69
N PRO A 49 -6.53 -1.65 5.75
CA PRO A 49 -5.32 -2.31 6.27
C PRO A 49 -5.65 -3.58 7.08
N GLU A 50 -4.76 -4.57 7.05
CA GLU A 50 -4.86 -5.83 7.81
C GLU A 50 -6.19 -6.57 7.57
N TYR A 51 -6.66 -6.56 6.32
CA TYR A 51 -7.95 -7.10 5.93
C TYR A 51 -8.03 -8.62 6.09
N GLN A 52 -9.14 -9.11 6.68
CA GLN A 52 -9.40 -10.54 6.92
C GLN A 52 -10.69 -10.98 6.21
N PRO A 53 -10.61 -11.62 5.02
CA PRO A 53 -11.78 -12.18 4.32
C PRO A 53 -12.33 -13.48 4.93
N GLY A 54 -11.91 -13.85 6.14
CA GLY A 54 -12.33 -15.08 6.84
C GLY A 54 -11.36 -16.26 6.69
N GLN A 55 -10.54 -16.29 5.64
CA GLN A 55 -9.38 -17.19 5.53
C GLN A 55 -8.14 -16.38 5.16
N GLY A 56 -7.16 -16.36 6.06
CA GLY A 56 -5.95 -15.55 5.91
C GLY A 56 -6.15 -14.06 6.21
N ARG A 57 -5.07 -13.31 6.02
CA ARG A 57 -5.01 -11.86 6.19
C ARG A 57 -4.19 -11.28 5.04
N ALA A 58 -4.70 -10.22 4.41
CA ALA A 58 -3.92 -9.40 3.49
C ALA A 58 -3.47 -8.14 4.23
N ASP A 59 -2.28 -7.62 3.92
CA ASP A 59 -1.80 -6.38 4.54
C ASP A 59 -2.65 -5.17 4.14
N PHE A 60 -3.14 -5.15 2.89
CA PHE A 60 -4.17 -4.20 2.46
C PHE A 60 -5.19 -4.84 1.52
N ALA A 61 -6.43 -4.36 1.58
CA ALA A 61 -7.45 -4.57 0.56
C ALA A 61 -7.94 -3.24 0.02
N LEU A 62 -7.97 -3.09 -1.30
CA LEU A 62 -8.49 -1.91 -1.98
C LEU A 62 -9.88 -2.19 -2.52
N TYR A 63 -10.80 -1.26 -2.25
CA TYR A 63 -12.21 -1.36 -2.60
C TYR A 63 -12.53 -0.48 -3.80
N HIS A 64 -12.94 -1.08 -4.90
CA HIS A 64 -13.46 -0.35 -6.04
C HIS A 64 -14.38 -1.25 -6.88
N PRO A 65 -15.70 -0.99 -6.94
CA PRO A 65 -16.46 0.06 -6.24
C PRO A 65 -16.51 -0.12 -4.71
N PRO A 66 -17.03 0.86 -3.94
CA PRO A 66 -17.21 0.73 -2.50
C PRO A 66 -17.89 -0.59 -2.12
N SER A 67 -17.46 -1.18 -1.00
CA SER A 67 -17.97 -2.47 -0.47
C SER A 67 -17.57 -3.75 -1.22
N LYS A 68 -16.85 -3.68 -2.34
CA LYS A 68 -16.26 -4.85 -3.01
C LYS A 68 -14.73 -4.77 -3.06
N PRO A 69 -13.98 -5.59 -2.29
CA PRO A 69 -12.53 -5.61 -2.39
C PRO A 69 -12.13 -6.17 -3.76
N ALA A 70 -11.29 -5.43 -4.48
CA ALA A 70 -10.87 -5.75 -5.84
C ALA A 70 -9.39 -6.13 -5.92
N ILE A 71 -8.56 -5.58 -5.02
CA ILE A 71 -7.11 -5.75 -5.03
C ILE A 71 -6.67 -6.09 -3.61
N PHE A 72 -5.85 -7.13 -3.46
CA PHE A 72 -5.18 -7.49 -2.21
C PHE A 72 -3.68 -7.24 -2.36
N ILE A 73 -3.08 -6.61 -1.36
CA ILE A 73 -1.65 -6.33 -1.31
C ILE A 73 -1.06 -7.07 -0.12
N GLU A 74 0.05 -7.76 -0.39
CA GLU A 74 0.89 -8.42 0.59
C GLU A 74 2.27 -7.76 0.55
N VAL A 75 2.76 -7.32 1.70
CA VAL A 75 4.06 -6.67 1.88
C VAL A 75 5.09 -7.72 2.32
N LYS A 76 6.31 -7.58 1.80
CA LYS A 76 7.47 -8.46 2.05
C LYS A 76 8.75 -7.62 2.08
#